data_AF-A0A7K0V2N1-F1
#
_entry.id   AF-A0A7K0V2N1-F1
#
_cell.length_a   1.000
_cell.length_b   1.000
_cell.length_c   1.000
_cell.angle_alpha   90.00
_cell.angle_beta   90.00
_cell.angle_gamma   90.00
#
_symmetry.space_group_name_H-M   'P 1'
#
loop_
_entity.id
_entity.type
_entity.pdbx_description
1 polymer ?
#
loop_
_entity_poly.entity_id
_entity_poly.type
_entity_poly.pdbx_seq_one_letter_code
_entity_poly.pdbx_strand_id
1 'polypeptide(L)'
;MAKTIIYRDPRLLADLNDALGNFLDPSNPTTTEWQRYWQKNPISAWIGEDAKGSRAWFNLTGDQFALALEIPAELGETFDAMVAEITEYRLYRYLLSRVDKKDRQRRQPIALNGQQLDAAFAVEALLGIPNSIVFESAGGAGKSGIKRNPDYVAGIDVVLSRLRDLNAVILDAYVDSGNVKNLPIPDRRVHLGTDYALPLDLRGSTALEAIRKAMLKSMAKIGKAATATSAGGNSRKALRIQIENVQIYTPKDLANYLGGTLPLDELVGSLTSARSDTAS
;
A
#
# COMPACT_ATOMS: atom_id res chain seq x y z
N MET A 1 29.08 0.42 9.96
CA MET A 1 28.11 1.54 10.09
C MET A 1 26.66 1.07 9.88
N ALA A 2 26.31 0.40 8.78
CA ALA A 2 24.94 -0.10 8.51
C ALA A 2 24.38 -1.08 9.57
N LYS A 3 25.21 -2.01 10.08
CA LYS A 3 24.86 -2.90 11.21
C LYS A 3 24.32 -2.07 12.39
N THR A 4 25.05 -1.06 12.83
CA THR A 4 24.71 -0.24 14.00
C THR A 4 23.37 0.50 13.85
N ILE A 5 22.98 0.92 12.64
CA ILE A 5 21.69 1.59 12.39
C ILE A 5 20.53 0.62 12.60
N ILE A 6 20.64 -0.61 12.06
CA ILE A 6 19.58 -1.61 12.17
C ILE A 6 19.41 -2.08 13.63
N TYR A 7 20.50 -2.35 14.36
CA TYR A 7 20.40 -2.82 15.75
C TYR A 7 19.97 -1.73 16.74
N ARG A 8 20.00 -0.45 16.38
CA ARG A 8 19.56 0.66 17.25
C ARG A 8 18.07 0.95 17.16
N ASP A 9 17.38 0.49 16.12
CA ASP A 9 15.93 0.62 15.99
C ASP A 9 15.26 -0.76 16.07
N PRO A 10 14.55 -1.07 17.17
CA PRO A 10 13.82 -2.34 17.32
C PRO A 10 12.85 -2.65 16.17
N ARG A 11 12.36 -1.62 15.47
CA ARG A 11 11.47 -1.79 14.30
C ARG A 11 12.22 -2.33 13.09
N LEU A 12 13.46 -1.92 12.88
CA LEU A 12 14.32 -2.42 11.79
C LEU A 12 14.87 -3.81 12.12
N LEU A 13 15.10 -4.14 13.39
CA LEU A 13 15.44 -5.49 13.82
C LEU A 13 14.35 -6.51 13.45
N ALA A 14 13.08 -6.15 13.60
CA ALA A 14 11.97 -7.03 13.24
C ALA A 14 11.93 -7.37 11.74
N ASP A 15 12.51 -6.53 10.87
CA ASP A 15 12.59 -6.78 9.43
C ASP A 15 13.67 -7.80 9.07
N LEU A 16 14.68 -7.99 9.93
CA LEU A 16 15.68 -9.03 9.73
C LEU A 16 15.12 -10.44 9.94
N ASN A 17 13.92 -10.60 10.51
CA ASN A 17 13.28 -11.91 10.69
C ASN A 17 13.12 -12.68 9.39
N ASP A 18 12.82 -11.98 8.28
CA ASP A 18 12.70 -12.59 6.95
C ASP A 18 14.07 -12.93 6.33
N ALA A 19 15.16 -12.42 6.91
CA ALA A 19 16.54 -12.57 6.44
C ALA A 19 17.41 -13.48 7.33
N LEU A 20 16.90 -13.97 8.48
CA LEU A 20 17.66 -14.75 9.46
C LEU A 20 18.38 -15.95 8.83
N GLY A 21 17.76 -16.61 7.85
CA GLY A 21 18.36 -17.75 7.15
C GLY A 21 19.61 -17.43 6.31
N ASN A 22 20.00 -16.16 6.18
CA ASN A 22 21.23 -15.74 5.47
C ASN A 22 22.43 -15.58 6.41
N PHE A 23 22.24 -15.74 7.72
CA PHE A 23 23.29 -15.56 8.74
C PHE A 23 23.44 -16.85 9.55
N LEU A 24 24.67 -17.23 9.88
CA LEU A 24 24.94 -18.35 10.78
C LEU A 24 24.49 -18.02 12.22
N ASP A 25 24.77 -16.80 12.66
CA ASP A 25 24.25 -16.22 13.90
C ASP A 25 23.68 -14.82 13.60
N PRO A 26 22.35 -14.68 13.47
CA PRO A 26 21.71 -13.39 13.22
C PRO A 26 21.85 -12.38 14.37
N SER A 27 22.20 -12.82 15.58
CA SER A 27 22.46 -11.91 16.69
C SER A 27 23.88 -11.32 16.65
N ASN A 28 24.81 -12.02 16.00
CA ASN A 28 26.17 -11.53 15.76
C ASN A 28 26.75 -11.88 14.37
N PRO A 29 26.14 -11.38 13.29
CA PRO A 29 26.62 -11.61 11.93
C PRO A 29 27.99 -10.97 11.71
N THR A 30 28.85 -11.72 11.01
CA THR A 30 30.18 -11.28 10.57
C THR A 30 30.09 -10.23 9.45
N THR A 31 31.16 -9.45 9.25
CA THR A 31 31.24 -8.47 8.16
C THR A 31 31.04 -9.12 6.79
N THR A 32 31.61 -10.31 6.58
CA THR A 32 31.51 -11.05 5.32
C THR A 32 30.09 -11.54 5.04
N GLU A 33 29.37 -12.02 6.07
CA GLU A 33 27.96 -12.39 5.91
C GLU A 33 27.09 -11.18 5.59
N TRP A 34 27.33 -10.05 6.26
CA TRP A 34 26.65 -8.79 5.92
C TRP A 34 26.93 -8.36 4.49
N GLN A 35 28.19 -8.31 4.08
CA GLN A 35 28.57 -7.89 2.74
C GLN A 35 27.92 -8.79 1.68
N ARG A 36 27.95 -10.11 1.88
CA ARG A 36 27.30 -11.07 0.99
C ARG A 36 25.79 -10.85 0.92
N TYR A 37 25.13 -10.63 2.07
CA TYR A 37 23.71 -10.31 2.12
C TYR A 37 23.40 -9.06 1.32
N TRP A 38 24.05 -7.93 1.61
CA TRP A 38 23.83 -6.65 0.93
C TRP A 38 24.13 -6.69 -0.57
N GLN A 39 25.20 -7.38 -0.98
CA GLN A 39 25.54 -7.60 -2.38
C GLN A 39 24.42 -8.34 -3.11
N LYS A 40 23.93 -9.44 -2.51
CA LYS A 40 22.84 -10.24 -3.08
C LYS A 40 21.49 -9.51 -3.07
N ASN A 41 21.23 -8.65 -2.09
CA ASN A 41 20.06 -7.80 -1.97
C ASN A 41 20.32 -6.74 -0.88
N PRO A 42 20.25 -5.43 -1.14
CA PRO A 42 19.63 -4.75 -2.28
C PRO A 42 20.56 -4.34 -3.42
N ILE A 43 21.89 -4.52 -3.32
CA ILE A 43 22.83 -3.96 -4.30
C ILE A 43 22.59 -4.52 -5.71
N SER A 44 22.43 -5.84 -5.88
CA SER A 44 22.12 -6.46 -7.19
C SER A 44 20.90 -5.82 -7.88
N ALA A 45 19.86 -5.52 -7.10
CA ALA A 45 18.62 -4.91 -7.58
C ALA A 45 18.85 -3.46 -8.04
N TRP A 46 19.75 -2.71 -7.39
CA TRP A 46 20.05 -1.31 -7.70
C TRP A 46 21.02 -1.12 -8.86
N ILE A 47 21.93 -2.07 -9.06
CA ILE A 47 22.84 -2.10 -10.22
C ILE A 47 22.20 -2.76 -11.46
N GLY A 48 20.94 -3.20 -11.35
CA GLY A 48 20.15 -3.67 -12.48
C GLY A 48 20.42 -5.12 -12.91
N GLU A 49 21.10 -5.94 -12.10
CA GLU A 49 21.29 -7.37 -12.39
C GLU A 49 19.95 -8.12 -12.50
N ASP A 50 18.95 -7.68 -11.72
CA ASP A 50 17.59 -8.25 -11.71
C ASP A 50 16.59 -7.50 -12.61
N ALA A 51 17.01 -6.40 -13.27
CA ALA A 51 16.11 -5.50 -14.00
C ALA A 51 16.03 -5.85 -15.50
N LYS A 52 14.87 -6.35 -15.94
CA LYS A 52 14.54 -6.53 -17.36
C LYS A 52 14.27 -5.18 -18.03
N GLY A 53 15.33 -4.44 -18.37
CA GLY A 53 15.27 -3.36 -19.38
C GLY A 53 15.19 -1.90 -18.89
N SER A 54 15.43 -1.61 -17.61
CA SER A 54 15.58 -0.22 -17.12
C SER A 54 17.05 0.11 -16.85
N ARG A 55 17.48 1.35 -17.15
CA ARG A 55 18.84 1.83 -16.86
C ARG A 55 19.14 1.70 -15.36
N ALA A 56 20.27 1.08 -15.02
CA ALA A 56 20.78 1.01 -13.65
C ALA A 56 21.17 2.40 -13.16
N TRP A 57 20.74 2.76 -11.95
CA TRP A 57 21.01 4.06 -11.34
C TRP A 57 22.32 4.07 -10.57
N PHE A 58 22.88 2.90 -10.28
CA PHE A 58 24.09 2.71 -9.51
C PHE A 58 25.02 1.73 -10.20
N ASN A 59 26.31 1.88 -9.91
CA ASN A 59 27.36 0.95 -10.31
C ASN A 59 28.07 0.42 -9.06
N LEU A 60 28.58 -0.80 -9.15
CA LEU A 60 29.51 -1.36 -8.18
C LEU A 60 30.88 -1.51 -8.87
N THR A 61 31.87 -0.74 -8.44
CA THR A 61 33.25 -0.83 -8.95
C THR A 61 34.15 -1.32 -7.84
N GLY A 62 34.53 -2.61 -7.90
CA GLY A 62 35.16 -3.30 -6.78
C GLY A 62 34.25 -3.27 -5.55
N ASP A 63 34.67 -2.51 -4.54
CA ASP A 63 34.00 -2.42 -3.24
C ASP A 63 33.13 -1.15 -3.13
N GLN A 64 33.19 -0.29 -4.15
CA GLN A 64 32.56 1.02 -4.14
C GLN A 64 31.20 0.98 -4.85
N PHE A 65 30.13 1.15 -4.08
CA PHE A 65 28.78 1.35 -4.59
C PHE A 65 28.54 2.85 -4.81
N ALA A 66 28.34 3.26 -6.06
CA ALA A 66 28.26 4.67 -6.45
C ALA A 66 27.08 4.94 -7.38
N LEU A 67 26.53 6.16 -7.31
CA LEU A 67 25.51 6.65 -8.23
C LEU A 67 26.11 6.73 -9.65
N ALA A 68 25.40 6.21 -10.65
CA ALA A 68 25.81 6.21 -12.05
C ALA A 68 25.42 7.52 -12.79
N LEU A 69 25.38 8.63 -12.06
CA LEU A 69 25.08 9.97 -12.55
C LEU A 69 26.23 10.90 -12.16
N GLU A 70 26.65 11.74 -13.10
CA GLU A 70 27.61 12.80 -12.83
C GLU A 70 26.89 13.98 -12.17
N ILE A 71 27.31 14.34 -10.97
CA ILE A 71 26.81 15.49 -10.23
C ILE A 71 27.87 16.58 -10.29
N PRO A 72 27.57 17.76 -10.85
CA PRO A 72 28.49 18.90 -10.84
C PRO A 72 28.94 19.21 -9.41
N ALA A 73 30.22 19.52 -9.22
CA ALA A 73 30.83 19.68 -7.90
C ALA A 73 30.13 20.78 -7.08
N GLU A 74 29.68 21.83 -7.73
CA GLU A 74 28.92 22.94 -7.14
C GLU A 74 27.54 22.53 -6.61
N LEU A 75 26.99 21.39 -7.07
CA LEU A 75 25.72 20.85 -6.60
C LEU A 75 25.89 19.74 -5.57
N GLY A 76 27.13 19.29 -5.30
CA GLY A 76 27.41 18.13 -4.45
C GLY A 76 26.77 18.22 -3.06
N GLU A 77 27.02 19.31 -2.32
CA GLU A 77 26.47 19.49 -0.98
C GLU A 77 24.93 19.57 -0.98
N THR A 78 24.35 20.23 -1.98
CA THR A 78 22.88 20.34 -2.11
C THR A 78 22.26 18.99 -2.44
N PHE A 79 22.89 18.25 -3.35
CA PHE A 79 22.45 16.90 -3.72
C PHE A 79 22.49 15.96 -2.52
N ASP A 80 23.59 15.96 -1.76
CA ASP A 80 23.75 15.15 -0.55
C ASP A 80 22.69 15.50 0.50
N ALA A 81 22.44 16.79 0.74
CA ALA A 81 21.40 17.24 1.65
C ALA A 81 20.00 16.76 1.23
N MET A 82 19.67 16.87 -0.06
CA MET A 82 18.38 16.41 -0.59
C MET A 82 18.23 14.89 -0.52
N VAL A 83 19.29 14.13 -0.82
CA VAL A 83 19.27 12.67 -0.72
C VAL A 83 19.12 12.22 0.73
N ALA A 84 19.83 12.88 1.66
CA ALA A 84 19.69 12.61 3.09
C ALA A 84 18.26 12.88 3.56
N GLU A 85 17.67 14.02 3.20
CA GLU A 85 16.30 14.38 3.57
C GLU A 85 15.28 13.39 2.99
N ILE A 86 15.37 13.04 1.70
CA ILE A 86 14.47 12.09 1.07
C ILE A 86 14.62 10.69 1.68
N THR A 87 15.83 10.28 2.02
CA THR A 87 16.10 8.97 2.63
C THR A 87 15.54 8.90 4.04
N GLU A 88 15.76 9.93 4.86
CA GLU A 88 15.22 10.04 6.21
C GLU A 88 13.69 10.07 6.19
N TYR A 89 13.10 10.88 5.30
CA TYR A 89 11.65 10.93 5.11
C TYR A 89 11.07 9.57 4.67
N ARG A 90 11.74 8.87 3.74
CA ARG A 90 11.33 7.53 3.31
C ARG A 90 11.44 6.50 4.43
N LEU A 91 12.52 6.54 5.21
CA LEU A 91 12.72 5.66 6.36
C LEU A 91 11.64 5.91 7.43
N TYR A 92 11.39 7.17 7.78
CA TYR A 92 10.34 7.56 8.73
C TYR A 92 8.96 7.05 8.28
N ARG A 93 8.59 7.29 7.02
CA ARG A 93 7.31 6.78 6.47
C ARG A 93 7.24 5.27 6.42
N TYR A 94 8.34 4.60 6.08
CA TYR A 94 8.40 3.15 6.10
C TYR A 94 8.11 2.61 7.50
N LEU A 95 8.78 3.16 8.51
CA LEU A 95 8.63 2.77 9.91
C LEU A 95 7.21 3.02 10.43
N LEU A 96 6.58 4.15 10.09
CA LEU A 96 5.18 4.40 10.41
C LEU A 96 4.25 3.36 9.76
N SER A 97 4.44 3.08 8.47
CA SER A 97 3.62 2.11 7.76
C SER A 97 3.73 0.68 8.30
N ARG A 98 4.87 0.30 8.90
CA ARG A 98 5.07 -1.01 9.54
C ARG A 98 4.23 -1.13 10.81
N VAL A 99 4.11 -0.05 11.59
CA VAL A 99 3.23 0.01 12.77
C VAL A 99 1.77 -0.14 12.34
N ASP A 100 1.33 0.65 11.35
CA ASP A 100 -0.05 0.61 10.86
C ASP A 100 -0.44 -0.77 10.29
N LYS A 101 0.52 -1.46 9.64
CA LYS A 101 0.31 -2.84 9.15
C LYS A 101 0.13 -3.87 10.26
N LYS A 102 0.81 -3.69 11.40
CA LYS A 102 0.72 -4.62 12.53
C LYS A 102 -0.66 -4.53 13.21
N ASP A 103 -1.23 -3.33 13.25
CA ASP A 103 -2.55 -3.06 13.84
C ASP A 103 -3.70 -3.13 12.83
N ARG A 104 -3.43 -3.62 11.62
CA ARG A 104 -4.42 -3.69 10.53
C ARG A 104 -5.56 -4.65 10.85
N GLN A 105 -6.66 -4.11 11.35
CA GLN A 105 -7.88 -4.87 11.62
C GLN A 105 -8.68 -5.06 10.33
N ARG A 106 -8.86 -6.31 9.93
CA ARG A 106 -9.67 -6.68 8.76
C ARG A 106 -11.15 -6.61 9.11
N ARG A 107 -11.96 -6.20 8.15
CA ARG A 107 -13.42 -6.16 8.22
C ARG A 107 -14.01 -6.88 7.03
N GLN A 108 -15.15 -7.52 7.26
CA GLN A 108 -15.99 -8.11 6.23
C GLN A 108 -17.23 -7.21 6.07
N PRO A 109 -17.51 -6.67 4.87
CA PRO A 109 -18.66 -5.80 4.68
C PRO A 109 -19.98 -6.55 4.91
N ILE A 110 -20.92 -5.93 5.60
CA ILE A 110 -22.32 -6.37 5.69
C ILE A 110 -23.12 -5.64 4.61
N ALA A 111 -23.79 -6.38 3.73
CA ALA A 111 -24.69 -5.84 2.71
C ALA A 111 -25.98 -5.27 3.32
N LEU A 112 -26.74 -4.49 2.53
CA LEU A 112 -27.99 -3.85 3.00
C LEU A 112 -29.04 -4.85 3.50
N ASN A 113 -29.04 -6.07 2.97
CA ASN A 113 -29.91 -7.16 3.41
C ASN A 113 -29.42 -7.87 4.69
N GLY A 114 -28.38 -7.35 5.34
CA GLY A 114 -27.76 -7.95 6.53
C GLY A 114 -26.80 -9.11 6.25
N GLN A 115 -26.61 -9.51 5.00
CA GLN A 115 -25.68 -10.58 4.65
C GLN A 115 -24.23 -10.13 4.83
N GLN A 116 -23.45 -10.89 5.60
CA GLN A 116 -22.00 -10.73 5.64
C GLN A 116 -21.38 -11.21 4.32
N LEU A 117 -20.59 -10.35 3.68
CA LEU A 117 -19.88 -10.65 2.44
C LEU A 117 -18.46 -11.13 2.76
N ASP A 118 -18.01 -12.22 2.15
CA ASP A 118 -16.60 -12.62 2.21
C ASP A 118 -15.80 -11.80 1.18
N ALA A 119 -15.39 -10.61 1.61
CA ALA A 119 -14.69 -9.59 0.85
C ALA A 119 -13.84 -8.71 1.79
N ALA A 120 -12.78 -9.30 2.35
CA ALA A 120 -12.00 -8.64 3.40
C ALA A 120 -11.35 -7.32 2.93
N PHE A 121 -11.50 -6.28 3.75
CA PHE A 121 -10.79 -5.01 3.59
C PHE A 121 -10.25 -4.52 4.94
N ALA A 122 -9.42 -3.48 4.91
CA ALA A 122 -9.04 -2.74 6.12
C ALA A 122 -8.90 -1.25 5.81
N VAL A 123 -9.07 -0.43 6.85
CA VAL A 123 -8.65 0.98 6.84
C VAL A 123 -7.20 1.03 7.30
N GLU A 124 -6.34 1.68 6.53
CA GLU A 124 -5.00 2.05 6.96
C GLU A 124 -4.96 3.54 7.31
N ALA A 125 -4.22 3.83 8.38
CA ALA A 125 -4.00 5.16 8.89
C ALA A 125 -2.55 5.59 8.66
N LEU A 126 -2.29 6.88 8.85
CA LEU A 126 -0.96 7.44 8.98
C LEU A 126 -1.05 8.40 10.16
N LEU A 127 -0.24 8.17 11.20
CA LEU A 127 -0.33 8.94 12.45
C LEU A 127 -1.73 8.92 13.07
N GLY A 128 -2.41 7.77 13.00
CA GLY A 128 -3.78 7.62 13.51
C GLY A 128 -4.86 8.28 12.64
N ILE A 129 -4.49 8.94 11.54
CA ILE A 129 -5.43 9.58 10.62
C ILE A 129 -5.72 8.62 9.45
N PRO A 130 -6.98 8.26 9.18
CA PRO A 130 -7.32 7.41 8.03
C PRO A 130 -6.86 8.03 6.71
N ASN A 131 -6.19 7.24 5.87
CA ASN A 131 -5.74 7.71 4.55
C ASN A 131 -6.01 6.72 3.41
N SER A 132 -6.23 5.43 3.70
CA SER A 132 -6.41 4.42 2.67
C SER A 132 -7.42 3.35 3.08
N ILE A 133 -8.17 2.85 2.09
CA ILE A 133 -8.84 1.55 2.17
C ILE A 133 -8.02 0.53 1.40
N VAL A 134 -7.82 -0.66 1.96
CA VAL A 134 -7.11 -1.75 1.28
C VAL A 134 -7.96 -3.01 1.27
N PHE A 135 -8.40 -3.41 0.06
CA PHE A 135 -9.07 -4.69 -0.18
C PHE A 135 -8.05 -5.80 -0.39
N GLU A 136 -8.33 -6.97 0.19
CA GLU A 136 -7.53 -8.17 -0.04
C GLU A 136 -7.92 -8.86 -1.35
N SER A 137 -6.93 -9.34 -2.11
CA SER A 137 -7.16 -10.04 -3.37
C SER A 137 -8.10 -11.24 -3.21
N ALA A 138 -8.91 -11.50 -4.24
CA ALA A 138 -9.77 -12.66 -4.31
C ALA A 138 -9.23 -13.77 -5.21
N GLY A 139 -9.75 -14.97 -5.01
CA GLY A 139 -9.38 -16.17 -5.76
C GLY A 139 -8.21 -16.92 -5.14
N GLY A 140 -7.73 -17.93 -5.87
CA GLY A 140 -6.91 -19.00 -5.32
C GLY A 140 -7.79 -19.99 -4.57
N ALA A 141 -7.86 -21.22 -5.05
CA ALA A 141 -8.25 -22.33 -4.20
C ALA A 141 -7.06 -22.57 -3.27
N GLY A 142 -7.21 -22.37 -1.96
CA GLY A 142 -6.20 -22.85 -1.02
C GLY A 142 -6.06 -24.38 -1.11
N LYS A 143 -5.19 -25.00 -0.30
CA LYS A 143 -5.07 -26.47 -0.20
C LYS A 143 -6.43 -27.17 0.03
N SER A 144 -7.42 -26.43 0.56
CA SER A 144 -8.77 -26.92 0.88
C SER A 144 -9.82 -26.66 -0.22
N GLY A 145 -9.45 -26.12 -1.39
CA GLY A 145 -10.40 -25.86 -2.49
C GLY A 145 -11.24 -24.58 -2.37
N ILE A 146 -11.31 -23.99 -1.17
CA ILE A 146 -12.12 -22.79 -0.89
C ILE A 146 -11.48 -21.56 -1.56
N LYS A 147 -12.31 -20.80 -2.29
CA LYS A 147 -11.92 -19.52 -2.90
C LYS A 147 -11.90 -18.44 -1.83
N ARG A 148 -10.80 -17.71 -1.72
CA ARG A 148 -10.72 -16.52 -0.86
C ARG A 148 -11.51 -15.35 -1.44
N ASN A 149 -12.21 -14.62 -0.58
CA ASN A 149 -12.96 -13.40 -0.90
C ASN A 149 -13.88 -13.56 -2.14
N PRO A 150 -14.76 -14.59 -2.22
CA PRO A 150 -15.63 -14.81 -3.37
C PRO A 150 -16.54 -13.60 -3.66
N ASP A 151 -16.90 -12.81 -2.64
CA ASP A 151 -17.80 -11.66 -2.73
C ASP A 151 -17.07 -10.34 -3.01
N TYR A 152 -15.78 -10.38 -3.37
CA TYR A 152 -14.91 -9.20 -3.58
C TYR A 152 -15.56 -8.04 -4.35
N VAL A 153 -16.30 -8.34 -5.43
CA VAL A 153 -16.96 -7.32 -6.24
C VAL A 153 -18.09 -6.64 -5.46
N ALA A 154 -18.93 -7.42 -4.79
CA ALA A 154 -20.01 -6.89 -3.96
C ALA A 154 -19.46 -6.13 -2.73
N GLY A 155 -18.35 -6.59 -2.15
CA GLY A 155 -17.68 -5.88 -1.07
C GLY A 155 -17.16 -4.50 -1.49
N ILE A 156 -16.60 -4.38 -2.69
CA ILE A 156 -16.23 -3.06 -3.26
C ILE A 156 -17.47 -2.17 -3.40
N ASP A 157 -18.57 -2.69 -3.95
CA ASP A 157 -19.81 -1.91 -4.13
C ASP A 157 -20.33 -1.36 -2.79
N VAL A 158 -20.37 -2.19 -1.74
CA VAL A 158 -20.80 -1.77 -0.40
C VAL A 158 -19.91 -0.67 0.18
N VAL A 159 -18.58 -0.86 0.12
CA VAL A 159 -17.64 0.12 0.68
C VAL A 159 -17.65 1.42 -0.12
N LEU A 160 -17.72 1.38 -1.45
CA LEU A 160 -17.84 2.59 -2.28
C LEU A 160 -19.14 3.35 -1.99
N SER A 161 -20.26 2.64 -1.80
CA SER A 161 -21.53 3.26 -1.41
C SER A 161 -21.41 3.99 -0.08
N ARG A 162 -20.78 3.37 0.93
CA ARG A 162 -20.60 3.98 2.25
C ARG A 162 -19.60 5.15 2.22
N LEU A 163 -18.54 5.05 1.43
CA LEU A 163 -17.64 6.18 1.20
C LEU A 163 -18.36 7.36 0.54
N ARG A 164 -19.29 7.11 -0.39
CA ARG A 164 -20.16 8.14 -0.96
C ARG A 164 -21.04 8.78 0.10
N ASP A 165 -21.62 8.00 1.01
CA ASP A 165 -22.47 8.53 2.09
C ASP A 165 -21.68 9.45 3.05
N LEU A 166 -20.36 9.25 3.14
CA LEU A 166 -19.42 10.15 3.85
C LEU A 166 -18.87 11.28 2.99
N ASN A 167 -19.31 11.43 1.74
CA ASN A 167 -18.81 12.42 0.81
C ASN A 167 -17.29 12.32 0.56
N ALA A 168 -16.75 11.10 0.62
CA ALA A 168 -15.34 10.85 0.46
C ALA A 168 -14.86 11.16 -0.97
N VAL A 169 -13.61 11.60 -1.08
CA VAL A 169 -12.92 11.77 -2.36
C VAL A 169 -11.90 10.65 -2.51
N ILE A 170 -11.88 9.97 -3.65
CA ILE A 170 -10.82 9.03 -4.00
C ILE A 170 -9.68 9.83 -4.63
N LEU A 171 -8.57 9.98 -3.90
CA LEU A 171 -7.40 10.72 -4.37
C LEU A 171 -6.59 9.93 -5.40
N ASP A 172 -6.36 8.65 -5.13
CA ASP A 172 -5.64 7.73 -5.99
C ASP A 172 -6.11 6.29 -5.74
N ALA A 173 -5.89 5.40 -6.69
CA ALA A 173 -6.10 3.97 -6.50
C ALA A 173 -5.04 3.18 -7.24
N TYR A 174 -4.49 2.14 -6.60
CA TYR A 174 -3.47 1.29 -7.21
C TYR A 174 -3.51 -0.14 -6.70
N VAL A 175 -3.06 -1.07 -7.54
CA VAL A 175 -2.98 -2.50 -7.19
C VAL A 175 -1.87 -2.69 -6.15
N ASP A 176 -2.17 -3.34 -5.02
CA ASP A 176 -1.23 -3.62 -3.91
C ASP A 176 -0.95 -5.12 -3.72
N SER A 177 -0.84 -5.85 -4.84
CA SER A 177 -0.57 -7.29 -4.84
C SER A 177 0.92 -7.63 -4.82
N GLY A 178 1.29 -8.73 -4.16
CA GLY A 178 2.68 -9.18 -4.00
C GLY A 178 3.54 -9.18 -5.27
N ASN A 179 2.98 -9.58 -6.41
CA ASN A 179 3.72 -9.69 -7.68
C ASN A 179 4.02 -8.34 -8.34
N VAL A 180 3.28 -7.29 -7.97
CA VAL A 180 3.49 -5.94 -8.52
C VAL A 180 3.90 -4.95 -7.45
N LYS A 181 3.85 -5.28 -6.15
CA LYS A 181 4.04 -4.34 -5.04
C LYS A 181 5.39 -3.58 -5.04
N ASN A 182 6.36 -4.05 -5.82
CA ASN A 182 7.67 -3.45 -5.96
C ASN A 182 7.80 -2.53 -7.20
N LEU A 183 6.80 -2.53 -8.10
CA LEU A 183 6.76 -1.60 -9.23
C LEU A 183 6.44 -0.17 -8.75
N PRO A 184 6.93 0.86 -9.47
CA PRO A 184 6.56 2.25 -9.24
C PRO A 184 5.04 2.46 -9.22
N ILE A 185 4.55 3.39 -8.39
CA ILE A 185 3.11 3.70 -8.29
C ILE A 185 2.44 3.95 -9.65
N PRO A 186 3.03 4.71 -10.61
CA PRO A 186 2.44 4.90 -11.94
C PRO A 186 2.13 3.58 -12.67
N ASP A 187 2.99 2.58 -12.55
CA ASP A 187 2.85 1.29 -13.24
C ASP A 187 1.79 0.37 -12.61
N ARG A 188 1.27 0.76 -11.45
CA ARG A 188 0.23 0.02 -10.72
C ARG A 188 -1.04 0.81 -10.52
N ARG A 189 -1.09 2.04 -11.02
CA ARG A 189 -2.22 2.95 -10.86
C ARG A 189 -3.43 2.42 -11.61
N VAL A 190 -4.57 2.46 -10.95
CA VAL A 190 -5.86 2.12 -11.52
C VAL A 190 -6.37 3.31 -12.32
N HIS A 191 -6.67 3.07 -13.60
CA HIS A 191 -7.19 4.08 -14.51
C HIS A 191 -8.70 3.89 -14.68
N LEU A 192 -9.46 4.95 -14.49
CA LEU A 192 -10.92 4.91 -14.54
C LEU A 192 -11.50 5.15 -15.95
N GLY A 193 -10.65 5.09 -16.97
CA GLY A 193 -11.04 5.33 -18.37
C GLY A 193 -11.08 6.82 -18.72
N THR A 194 -11.88 7.19 -19.71
CA THR A 194 -12.11 8.58 -20.14
C THR A 194 -13.23 9.27 -19.36
N ASP A 195 -14.10 8.48 -18.74
CA ASP A 195 -15.35 8.98 -18.15
C ASP A 195 -15.14 9.51 -16.73
N TYR A 196 -14.04 9.12 -16.08
CA TYR A 196 -13.70 9.52 -14.72
C TYR A 196 -12.20 9.81 -14.60
N ALA A 197 -11.87 10.86 -13.86
CA ALA A 197 -10.50 11.21 -13.49
C ALA A 197 -10.34 11.14 -11.96
N LEU A 198 -9.09 10.97 -11.53
CA LEU A 198 -8.69 11.11 -10.13
C LEU A 198 -8.05 12.50 -9.94
N PRO A 199 -8.32 13.21 -8.84
CA PRO A 199 -9.20 12.83 -7.74
C PRO A 199 -10.69 12.75 -8.12
N LEU A 200 -11.41 11.77 -7.56
CA LEU A 200 -12.82 11.52 -7.84
C LEU A 200 -13.69 11.79 -6.61
N ASP A 201 -14.53 12.81 -6.70
CA ASP A 201 -15.55 13.10 -5.68
C ASP A 201 -16.74 12.13 -5.80
N LEU A 202 -16.99 11.36 -4.74
CA LEU A 202 -18.08 10.38 -4.75
C LEU A 202 -19.46 11.03 -4.59
N ARG A 203 -19.58 12.27 -4.07
CA ARG A 203 -20.86 12.98 -3.87
C ARG A 203 -21.69 13.10 -5.16
N GLY A 204 -21.01 13.45 -6.25
CA GLY A 204 -21.64 13.66 -7.56
C GLY A 204 -21.78 12.37 -8.40
N SER A 205 -21.25 11.24 -7.90
CA SER A 205 -21.09 10.03 -8.69
C SER A 205 -22.32 9.11 -8.56
N THR A 206 -23.23 9.20 -9.52
CA THR A 206 -24.42 8.32 -9.59
C THR A 206 -24.14 6.91 -10.12
N ALA A 207 -22.94 6.67 -10.67
CA ALA A 207 -22.59 5.43 -11.35
C ALA A 207 -21.42 4.67 -10.68
N LEU A 208 -21.56 4.36 -9.37
CA LEU A 208 -20.58 3.55 -8.63
C LEU A 208 -20.27 2.21 -9.33
N GLU A 209 -21.28 1.62 -9.99
CA GLU A 209 -21.10 0.41 -10.79
C GLU A 209 -20.13 0.62 -11.97
N ALA A 210 -20.21 1.76 -12.66
CA ALA A 210 -19.34 2.10 -13.77
C ALA A 210 -17.91 2.35 -13.29
N ILE A 211 -17.74 3.08 -12.18
CA ILE A 211 -16.45 3.30 -11.52
C ILE A 211 -15.82 1.96 -11.15
N ARG A 212 -16.56 1.07 -10.47
CA ARG A 212 -16.07 -0.28 -10.12
C ARG A 212 -15.68 -1.08 -11.37
N LYS A 213 -16.50 -1.08 -12.43
CA LYS A 213 -16.18 -1.78 -13.68
C LYS A 213 -14.88 -1.26 -14.29
N ALA A 214 -14.69 0.06 -14.31
CA ALA A 214 -13.46 0.69 -14.79
C ALA A 214 -12.25 0.28 -13.95
N MET A 215 -12.37 0.29 -12.62
CA MET A 215 -11.33 -0.17 -11.70
C MET A 215 -10.94 -1.63 -12.00
N LEU A 216 -11.90 -2.55 -12.03
CA LEU A 216 -11.64 -3.98 -12.29
C LEU A 216 -11.02 -4.21 -13.67
N LYS A 217 -11.47 -3.47 -14.69
CA LYS A 217 -10.92 -3.54 -16.05
C LYS A 217 -9.46 -3.07 -16.10
N SER A 218 -9.12 -2.00 -15.41
CA SER A 218 -7.74 -1.51 -15.31
C SER A 218 -6.86 -2.49 -14.52
N MET A 219 -7.35 -3.00 -13.39
CA MET A 219 -6.66 -4.00 -12.57
C MET A 219 -6.31 -5.28 -13.34
N ALA A 220 -7.16 -5.71 -14.28
CA ALA A 220 -6.88 -6.87 -15.13
C ALA A 220 -5.62 -6.70 -15.98
N LYS A 221 -5.28 -5.47 -16.37
CA LYS A 221 -4.12 -5.15 -17.23
C LYS A 221 -2.81 -4.98 -16.44
N ILE A 222 -2.88 -4.49 -15.21
CA ILE A 222 -1.70 -4.16 -14.39
C ILE A 222 -0.88 -5.41 -14.08
N GLY A 223 0.43 -5.37 -14.32
CA GLY A 223 1.34 -6.50 -14.09
C GLY A 223 1.21 -7.66 -15.10
N LYS A 224 0.51 -7.48 -16.22
CA LYS A 224 0.67 -8.38 -17.38
C LYS A 224 2.01 -8.10 -18.06
N ALA A 225 2.69 -9.16 -18.47
CA ALA A 225 3.84 -9.04 -19.37
C ALA A 225 3.39 -8.46 -20.71
N ALA A 226 4.26 -7.67 -21.36
CA ALA A 226 3.98 -7.06 -22.67
C ALA A 226 3.64 -8.09 -23.77
N THR A 227 4.08 -9.34 -23.60
CA THR A 227 3.83 -10.46 -24.51
C THR A 227 2.56 -11.25 -24.20
N ALA A 228 1.83 -10.92 -23.13
CA ALA A 228 0.62 -11.63 -22.74
C ALA A 228 -0.55 -11.29 -23.66
N THR A 229 -1.36 -12.30 -24.01
CA THR A 229 -2.54 -12.13 -24.87
C THR A 229 -3.54 -11.13 -24.28
N SER A 230 -4.27 -10.45 -25.18
CA SER A 230 -5.27 -9.42 -24.85
C SER A 230 -6.49 -9.94 -24.09
N ALA A 231 -6.73 -11.26 -24.11
CA ALA A 231 -7.80 -11.92 -23.37
C ALA A 231 -7.42 -12.11 -21.89
N GLY A 232 -8.36 -11.80 -20.98
CA GLY A 232 -8.39 -12.29 -19.59
C GLY A 232 -7.18 -11.96 -18.70
N GLY A 233 -7.36 -11.07 -17.72
CA GLY A 233 -6.40 -10.85 -16.64
C GLY A 233 -7.11 -10.87 -15.29
N ASN A 234 -6.40 -11.25 -14.21
CA ASN A 234 -6.99 -11.23 -12.86
C ASN A 234 -7.34 -9.78 -12.48
N SER A 235 -8.63 -9.48 -12.35
CA SER A 235 -9.16 -8.17 -11.94
C SER A 235 -9.43 -8.07 -10.44
N ARG A 236 -9.28 -9.17 -9.68
CA ARG A 236 -9.56 -9.23 -8.24
C ARG A 236 -8.26 -9.31 -7.44
N LYS A 237 -7.36 -8.40 -7.76
CA LYS A 237 -6.06 -8.21 -7.08
C LYS A 237 -6.27 -7.42 -5.79
N ALA A 238 -5.25 -7.37 -4.93
CA ALA A 238 -5.31 -6.49 -3.77
C ALA A 238 -5.33 -5.05 -4.27
N LEU A 239 -6.23 -4.23 -3.74
CA LEU A 239 -6.50 -2.88 -4.22
C LEU A 239 -6.36 -1.93 -3.04
N ARG A 240 -5.57 -0.87 -3.23
CA ARG A 240 -5.52 0.26 -2.30
C ARG A 240 -6.19 1.46 -2.94
N ILE A 241 -7.01 2.14 -2.15
CA ILE A 241 -7.71 3.37 -2.50
C ILE A 241 -7.29 4.42 -1.48
N GLN A 242 -6.63 5.48 -1.93
CA GLN A 242 -6.33 6.65 -1.12
C GLN A 242 -7.55 7.56 -1.05
N ILE A 243 -7.88 8.05 0.14
CA ILE A 243 -9.16 8.72 0.41
C ILE A 243 -8.97 10.03 1.17
N GLU A 244 -9.86 10.98 0.93
CA GLU A 244 -10.01 12.26 1.65
C GLU A 244 -11.46 12.45 2.10
N ASN A 245 -11.70 13.49 2.92
CA ASN A 245 -12.96 13.86 3.57
C ASN A 245 -13.47 12.86 4.62
N VAL A 246 -12.58 12.03 5.15
CA VAL A 246 -12.89 11.05 6.21
C VAL A 246 -11.91 11.13 7.39
N GLN A 247 -10.95 12.05 7.33
CA GLN A 247 -9.88 12.21 8.33
C GLN A 247 -10.37 12.66 9.70
N ILE A 248 -11.60 13.18 9.77
CA ILE A 248 -12.25 13.56 11.03
C ILE A 248 -12.62 12.34 11.88
N TYR A 249 -12.74 11.15 11.29
CA TYR A 249 -13.09 9.93 11.99
C TYR A 249 -11.85 9.18 12.44
N THR A 250 -11.98 8.39 13.51
CA THR A 250 -10.91 7.44 13.88
C THR A 250 -10.84 6.31 12.83
N PRO A 251 -9.67 5.66 12.63
CA PRO A 251 -9.54 4.52 11.72
C PRO A 251 -10.47 3.36 12.09
N LYS A 252 -10.70 3.17 13.40
CA LYS A 252 -11.58 2.12 13.91
C LYS A 252 -13.04 2.41 13.56
N ASP A 253 -13.52 3.64 13.79
CA ASP A 253 -14.92 3.99 13.54
C ASP A 253 -15.20 4.02 12.04
N LEU A 254 -14.28 4.57 11.24
CA LEU A 254 -14.37 4.49 9.79
C LEU A 254 -14.42 3.03 9.32
N ALA A 255 -13.56 2.15 9.85
CA ALA A 255 -13.56 0.72 9.48
C ALA A 255 -14.87 0.03 9.87
N ASN A 256 -15.41 0.33 11.05
CA ASN A 256 -16.68 -0.23 11.51
C ASN A 256 -17.85 0.24 10.66
N TYR A 257 -17.89 1.53 10.33
CA TYR A 257 -18.92 2.11 9.47
C TYR A 257 -18.87 1.50 8.07
N LEU A 258 -17.70 1.50 7.43
CA LEU A 258 -17.50 0.87 6.12
C LEU A 258 -17.81 -0.64 6.16
N GLY A 259 -17.62 -1.29 7.31
CA GLY A 259 -17.95 -2.70 7.54
C GLY A 259 -19.44 -2.94 7.78
N GLY A 260 -20.20 -1.92 8.17
CA GLY A 260 -21.63 -2.00 8.47
C GLY A 260 -21.93 -2.41 9.92
N THR A 261 -20.94 -2.37 10.81
CA THR A 261 -21.11 -2.65 12.24
C THR A 261 -21.27 -1.38 13.09
N LEU A 262 -21.15 -0.21 12.47
CA LEU A 262 -21.43 1.09 13.08
C LEU A 262 -22.39 1.85 12.15
N PRO A 263 -23.60 2.22 12.62
CA PRO A 263 -24.54 3.06 11.87
C PRO A 263 -23.99 4.47 11.57
N LEU A 264 -24.52 5.13 10.53
CA LEU A 264 -24.07 6.47 10.11
C LEU A 264 -24.36 7.53 11.18
N ASP A 265 -25.54 7.48 11.78
CA ASP A 265 -25.98 8.39 12.84
C ASP A 265 -25.08 8.29 14.07
N GLU A 266 -24.67 7.09 14.46
CA GLU A 266 -23.74 6.89 15.56
C GLU A 266 -22.32 7.38 15.22
N LEU A 267 -21.85 7.13 13.98
CA LEU A 267 -20.57 7.65 13.49
C LEU A 267 -20.52 9.18 13.50
N VAL A 268 -21.59 9.84 13.05
CA VAL A 268 -21.67 11.31 13.04
C VAL A 268 -21.85 11.85 14.47
N GLY A 269 -22.60 11.14 15.33
CA GLY A 269 -22.78 11.47 16.73
C GLY A 269 -21.48 11.47 17.53
N SER A 270 -20.58 10.52 17.28
CA SER A 270 -19.29 10.44 18.00
C SER A 270 -18.39 11.65 17.77
N LEU A 271 -18.49 12.32 16.61
CA LEU A 271 -17.80 13.58 16.32
C LEU A 271 -18.34 14.76 17.14
N THR A 272 -19.65 14.77 17.41
CA THR A 272 -20.30 15.87 18.14
C THR A 272 -19.98 15.84 19.63
N SER A 273 -19.94 14.66 20.24
CA SER A 273 -19.58 14.50 21.66
C SER A 273 -18.09 14.77 21.94
N ALA A 274 -17.19 14.38 21.03
CA ALA A 274 -15.75 14.66 21.20
C ALA A 274 -15.41 16.17 21.12
N ARG A 275 -16.25 16.97 20.44
CA ARG A 275 -16.09 18.43 20.33
C ARG A 275 -16.69 19.19 21.52
N SER A 276 -17.67 18.65 22.23
CA SER A 276 -18.20 19.27 23.47
C SER A 276 -17.24 19.12 24.64
N ASP A 277 -16.51 18.00 24.71
CA ASP A 277 -15.59 17.70 25.82
C ASP A 277 -14.27 18.48 25.76
N THR A 278 -13.94 19.08 24.62
CA THR A 278 -12.75 19.94 24.45
C THR A 278 -13.04 21.44 24.65
N ALA A 279 -14.30 21.81 24.88
CA ALA A 279 -14.77 23.18 25.08
C ALA A 279 -15.21 23.49 26.53
N SER A 280 -14.96 22.57 27.48
CA SER A 280 -15.20 22.75 28.93
C SER A 280 -13.87 22.83 29.68
#